data_AF-A0A812JY51-F1
#
_entry.id   AF-A0A812JY51-F1
#
_cell.length_a   1.000
_cell.length_b   1.000
_cell.length_c   1.000
_cell.angle_alpha   90.00
_cell.angle_beta   90.00
_cell.angle_gamma   90.00
#
_symmetry.space_group_name_H-M   'P 1'
#
loop_
_entity.id
_entity.type
_entity.pdbx_description
1 polymer ?
#
loop_
_entity_poly.entity_id
_entity_poly.type
_entity_poly.pdbx_seq_one_letter_code
_entity_poly.pdbx_strand_id
1 'polypeptide(L)'
;MFDKELYEKFCGFIKDRNMYYIDPNILRRLTAHHKLSYAELVGPQKVQWFVSHWWGTRFQVYCMALQRHAKAVCETADDAIWGATSYWICTFSNNQYQIKEAPA
;
A
#
# COMPACT_ATOMS: atom_id res chain seq x y z
N MET A 1 -13.30 3.69 -10.89
CA MET A 1 -13.94 2.36 -11.03
C MET A 1 -12.81 1.35 -11.15
N PHE A 2 -12.45 0.67 -10.07
CA PHE A 2 -11.45 -0.41 -10.12
C PHE A 2 -12.01 -1.52 -11.00
N ASP A 3 -11.26 -1.94 -12.01
CA ASP A 3 -11.67 -2.99 -12.93
C ASP A 3 -11.77 -4.32 -12.16
N LYS A 4 -13.00 -4.71 -11.85
CA LYS A 4 -13.34 -5.92 -11.09
C LYS A 4 -12.82 -7.17 -11.81
N GLU A 5 -12.77 -7.14 -13.13
CA GLU A 5 -12.29 -8.22 -13.98
C GLU A 5 -10.77 -8.43 -13.83
N LEU A 6 -10.03 -7.32 -13.76
CA LEU A 6 -8.59 -7.33 -13.47
C LEU A 6 -8.33 -7.90 -12.07
N TYR A 7 -9.07 -7.46 -11.06
CA TYR A 7 -8.94 -7.94 -9.69
C TYR A 7 -9.22 -9.44 -9.58
N GLU A 8 -10.32 -9.93 -10.17
CA GLU A 8 -10.68 -11.35 -10.15
C GLU A 8 -9.62 -12.21 -10.85
N LYS A 9 -9.11 -11.75 -12.00
CA LYS A 9 -8.04 -12.43 -12.75
C LYS A 9 -6.75 -12.58 -11.95
N PHE A 10 -6.37 -11.56 -11.18
CA PHE A 10 -5.15 -11.60 -10.38
C PHE A 10 -5.35 -12.13 -8.96
N CYS A 11 -6.58 -12.28 -8.48
CA CYS A 11 -6.89 -12.76 -7.13
C CYS A 11 -6.17 -14.08 -6.80
N GLY A 12 -6.18 -15.03 -7.73
CA GLY A 12 -5.48 -16.32 -7.61
C GLY A 12 -3.95 -16.23 -7.57
N PHE A 13 -3.37 -15.14 -8.07
CA PHE A 13 -1.94 -14.84 -8.03
C PHE A 13 -1.56 -13.97 -6.81
N ILE A 14 -2.49 -13.14 -6.34
CA ILE A 14 -2.29 -12.16 -5.25
C ILE A 14 -2.34 -12.83 -3.86
N LYS A 15 -3.19 -13.85 -3.61
CA LYS A 15 -3.21 -14.73 -2.40
C LYS A 15 -2.73 -14.09 -1.06
N ASP A 16 -2.11 -14.89 -0.20
CA ASP A 16 -1.44 -14.52 1.06
C ASP A 16 -0.06 -13.85 0.82
N ARG A 17 0.11 -13.13 -0.30
CA ARG A 17 1.38 -12.45 -0.57
C ARG A 17 1.58 -11.32 0.41
N ASN A 18 2.83 -11.13 0.77
CA ASN A 18 3.28 -10.12 1.69
C ASN A 18 4.21 -9.15 0.95
N MET A 19 4.79 -8.17 1.64
CA MET A 19 5.56 -7.13 0.95
C MET A 19 6.86 -7.66 0.33
N TYR A 20 7.42 -8.77 0.80
CA TYR A 20 8.56 -9.42 0.14
C TYR A 20 8.23 -9.87 -1.30
N TYR A 21 6.97 -10.18 -1.58
CA TYR A 21 6.53 -10.45 -2.95
C TYR A 21 6.10 -9.17 -3.67
N ILE A 22 5.25 -8.35 -3.03
CA ILE A 22 4.62 -7.20 -3.68
C ILE A 22 5.64 -6.15 -4.09
N ASP A 23 6.65 -5.88 -3.25
CA ASP A 23 7.64 -4.86 -3.54
C ASP A 23 8.43 -5.14 -4.85
N PRO A 24 9.18 -6.25 -5.00
CA PRO A 24 9.96 -6.51 -6.22
C PRO A 24 9.10 -6.80 -7.46
N ASN A 25 7.91 -7.40 -7.29
CA ASN A 25 7.12 -7.88 -8.42
C ASN A 25 6.07 -6.89 -8.92
N ILE A 26 5.64 -5.95 -8.08
CA ILE A 26 4.58 -4.98 -8.41
C ILE A 26 5.10 -3.57 -8.19
N LEU A 27 5.46 -3.22 -6.95
CA LEU A 27 5.75 -1.84 -6.59
C LEU A 27 6.94 -1.25 -7.36
N ARG A 28 8.11 -1.91 -7.27
CA ARG A 28 9.31 -1.54 -8.02
C ARG A 28 9.20 -1.78 -9.53
N ARG A 29 8.10 -2.38 -10.02
CA ARG A 29 7.82 -2.40 -11.46
C ARG A 29 7.02 -1.17 -11.88
N LEU A 30 6.04 -0.77 -11.07
CA LEU A 30 5.25 0.45 -11.29
C LEU A 30 6.13 1.70 -11.24
N THR A 31 7.11 1.75 -10.33
CA THR A 31 8.00 2.90 -10.17
C THR A 31 9.30 2.81 -10.98
N ALA A 32 9.47 1.77 -11.81
CA ALA A 32 10.72 1.48 -12.52
C ALA A 32 11.20 2.59 -13.46
N HIS A 33 10.27 3.23 -14.15
CA HIS A 33 10.59 4.25 -15.15
C HIS A 33 11.26 5.48 -14.51
N HIS A 34 10.76 5.93 -13.36
CA HIS A 34 11.24 7.14 -12.69
C HIS A 34 12.15 6.86 -11.49
N LYS A 35 12.15 5.63 -10.97
CA LYS A 35 12.89 5.21 -9.76
C LYS A 35 12.59 6.08 -8.53
N LEU A 36 11.31 6.43 -8.36
CA LEU A 36 10.79 7.20 -7.24
C LEU A 36 10.09 6.28 -6.23
N SER A 37 9.74 6.81 -5.05
CA SER A 37 8.72 6.19 -4.21
C SER A 37 7.37 6.17 -4.94
N TYR A 38 6.47 5.28 -4.51
CA TYR A 38 5.13 5.25 -5.11
C TYR A 38 4.32 6.50 -4.78
N ALA A 39 4.49 7.04 -3.57
CA ALA A 39 3.86 8.30 -3.17
C ALA A 39 4.26 9.48 -4.06
N GLU A 40 5.52 9.56 -4.49
CA GLU A 40 5.98 10.56 -5.46
C GLU A 40 5.40 10.31 -6.86
N LEU A 41 5.25 9.05 -7.27
CA LEU A 41 4.71 8.70 -8.58
C LEU A 41 3.22 9.06 -8.73
N VAL A 42 2.39 8.75 -7.72
CA VAL A 42 0.94 9.01 -7.77
C VAL A 42 0.55 10.44 -7.41
N GLY A 43 1.49 11.19 -6.83
CA GLY A 43 1.30 12.57 -6.42
C GLY A 43 1.14 12.74 -4.90
N PRO A 44 1.57 13.91 -4.37
CA PRO A 44 1.57 14.14 -2.93
C PRO A 44 0.14 14.28 -2.37
N GLN A 45 -0.06 13.76 -1.17
CA GLN A 45 -1.29 13.95 -0.39
C GLN A 45 -0.94 14.33 1.04
N LYS A 46 -1.77 15.16 1.68
CA LYS A 46 -1.65 15.45 3.11
C LYS A 46 -1.91 14.18 3.91
N VAL A 47 -0.87 13.66 4.58
CA VAL A 47 -0.93 12.47 5.42
C VAL A 47 -1.66 12.77 6.73
N GLN A 48 -2.55 11.88 7.15
CA GLN A 48 -3.21 11.94 8.46
C GLN A 48 -2.60 10.96 9.46
N TRP A 49 -2.16 9.78 8.99
CA TRP A 49 -1.67 8.71 9.85
C TRP A 49 -0.37 8.12 9.34
N PHE A 50 0.52 7.78 10.27
CA PHE A 50 1.73 7.01 9.99
C PHE A 50 1.51 5.54 10.32
N VAL A 51 1.89 4.64 9.42
CA VAL A 51 1.83 3.19 9.66
C VAL A 51 3.11 2.52 9.17
N SER A 52 3.82 1.88 10.10
CA SER A 52 4.82 0.87 9.80
C SER A 52 4.21 -0.51 9.98
N HIS A 53 4.54 -1.45 9.09
CA HIS A 53 4.09 -2.83 9.21
C HIS A 53 5.22 -3.80 8.89
N TRP A 54 5.17 -4.98 9.50
CA TRP A 54 6.10 -6.05 9.20
C TRP A 54 5.81 -6.62 7.80
N TRP A 55 6.86 -6.72 6.97
CA TRP A 55 6.76 -7.14 5.57
C TRP A 55 6.29 -8.58 5.39
N GLY A 56 6.36 -9.41 6.43
CA GLY A 56 5.88 -10.79 6.41
C GLY A 56 4.36 -10.93 6.49
N THR A 57 3.66 -9.90 6.97
CA THR A 57 2.19 -9.91 7.10
C THR A 57 1.53 -9.98 5.73
N ARG A 58 0.51 -10.84 5.61
CA ARG A 58 -0.31 -10.94 4.40
C ARG A 58 -0.90 -9.57 4.06
N PHE A 59 -0.64 -9.09 2.86
CA PHE A 59 -0.99 -7.72 2.49
C PHE A 59 -2.50 -7.46 2.56
N GLN A 60 -3.33 -8.44 2.20
CA GLN A 60 -4.78 -8.34 2.33
C GLN A 60 -5.23 -8.10 3.79
N VAL A 61 -4.56 -8.72 4.77
CA VAL A 61 -4.88 -8.53 6.20
C VAL A 61 -4.51 -7.13 6.63
N TYR A 62 -3.36 -6.64 6.14
CA TYR A 62 -2.94 -5.28 6.36
C TYR A 62 -3.93 -4.25 5.79
N CYS A 63 -4.39 -4.44 4.55
CA CYS A 63 -5.43 -3.58 3.94
C CYS A 63 -6.74 -3.61 4.75
N MET A 64 -7.19 -4.77 5.21
CA MET A 64 -8.38 -4.87 6.06
C MET A 64 -8.20 -4.12 7.39
N ALA A 65 -7.01 -4.16 7.99
CA ALA A 65 -6.72 -3.43 9.21
C ALA A 65 -6.78 -1.91 9.00
N LEU A 66 -6.19 -1.41 7.90
CA LEU A 66 -6.28 0.01 7.52
C LEU A 66 -7.73 0.45 7.27
N GLN A 67 -8.51 -0.35 6.54
CA GLN A 67 -9.92 -0.05 6.29
C GLN A 67 -10.74 0.03 7.58
N ARG A 68 -10.54 -0.92 8.50
CA ARG A 68 -11.23 -0.90 9.80
C ARG A 68 -10.83 0.31 10.63
N HIS A 69 -9.55 0.66 10.65
CA HIS A 69 -9.07 1.85 11.33
C HIS A 69 -9.66 3.13 10.74
N ALA A 70 -9.66 3.29 9.41
CA ALA A 70 -10.29 4.43 8.74
C ALA A 70 -11.77 4.59 9.10
N LYS A 71 -12.54 3.50 9.07
CA LYS A 71 -13.95 3.49 9.48
C LYS A 71 -14.14 3.90 10.95
N ALA A 72 -13.25 3.46 11.83
CA ALA A 72 -13.31 3.78 13.25
C ALA A 72 -13.02 5.27 13.50
N VAL A 73 -11.99 5.85 12.88
CA VAL A 73 -11.62 7.26 13.11
C VAL A 73 -12.52 8.26 12.40
N CYS A 74 -13.19 7.86 11.31
CA CYS A 74 -14.19 8.67 10.64
C CYS A 74 -15.61 8.50 11.21
N GLU A 75 -15.80 7.56 12.15
CA GLU A 75 -17.08 7.23 12.77
C GLU A 75 -18.21 6.96 11.75
N THR A 76 -17.87 6.36 10.61
CA THR A 76 -18.80 6.16 9.49
C THR A 76 -18.51 4.90 8.70
N ALA A 77 -19.56 4.32 8.13
CA ALA A 77 -19.47 3.22 7.17
C ALA A 77 -19.43 3.71 5.71
N ASP A 78 -19.59 5.01 5.45
CA ASP A 78 -19.59 5.60 4.11
C ASP A 78 -18.21 5.54 3.45
N ASP A 79 -18.11 4.77 2.36
CA ASP A 79 -16.90 4.55 1.57
C ASP A 79 -16.27 5.83 1.02
N ALA A 80 -17.06 6.86 0.72
CA ALA A 80 -16.53 8.14 0.26
C ALA A 80 -15.81 8.89 1.38
N ILE A 81 -16.29 8.77 2.62
CA ILE A 81 -15.77 9.50 3.78
C ILE A 81 -14.53 8.79 4.33
N TRP A 82 -14.64 7.51 4.70
CA TRP A 82 -13.48 6.80 5.26
C TRP A 82 -12.39 6.56 4.20
N GLY A 83 -12.78 6.44 2.93
CA GLY A 83 -11.85 6.29 1.80
C GLY A 83 -10.96 7.52 1.54
N ALA A 84 -11.35 8.69 2.05
CA ALA A 84 -10.53 9.89 1.99
C ALA A 84 -9.37 9.89 3.02
N THR A 85 -9.36 8.92 3.95
CA THR A 85 -8.32 8.81 4.97
C THR A 85 -6.96 8.48 4.35
N SER A 86 -5.93 9.27 4.68
CA SER A 86 -4.60 9.11 4.12
C SER A 86 -3.59 8.50 5.10
N TYR A 87 -2.82 7.55 4.58
CA TYR A 87 -1.80 6.83 5.34
C TYR A 87 -0.42 7.02 4.69
N TRP A 88 0.57 7.39 5.49
CA TRP A 88 1.96 7.21 5.14
C TRP A 88 2.37 5.79 5.51
N ILE A 89 2.79 5.03 4.52
CA ILE A 89 3.09 3.60 4.66
C ILE A 89 4.51 3.40 4.16
N CYS A 90 5.38 2.87 5.03
CA CYS A 90 6.82 2.82 4.78
C CYS A 90 7.20 2.27 3.40
N THR A 91 6.57 1.17 2.95
CA THR A 91 6.90 0.57 1.66
C THR A 91 6.46 1.43 0.46
N PHE A 92 5.40 2.23 0.58
CA PHE A 92 4.92 3.08 -0.52
C PHE A 92 5.54 4.48 -0.51
N SER A 93 5.87 4.98 0.67
CA SER A 93 6.36 6.34 0.86
C SER A 93 7.88 6.46 0.80
N ASN A 94 8.62 5.39 1.14
CA ASN A 94 10.07 5.38 0.95
C ASN A 94 10.41 5.02 -0.49
N ASN A 95 11.48 5.61 -1.02
CA ASN A 95 12.03 5.23 -2.32
C ASN A 95 12.76 3.87 -2.21
N GLN A 96 12.09 2.80 -2.63
CA GLN A 96 12.59 1.42 -2.52
C GLN A 96 13.88 1.16 -3.33
N TYR A 97 14.27 2.04 -4.25
CA TYR A 97 15.57 1.93 -4.94
C TYR A 97 16.74 2.51 -4.13
N GLN A 98 16.46 3.32 -3.11
CA GLN A 98 17.47 4.02 -2.31
C GLN A 98 17.61 3.46 -0.90
N ILE A 99 16.71 2.58 -0.48
CA ILE A 99 16.84 1.88 0.80
C ILE A 99 18.00 0.90 0.68
N LYS A 100 19.06 1.16 1.44
CA LYS A 100 20.15 0.22 1.68
C LYS A 100 19.83 -0.55 2.95
N GLU A 101 20.06 -1.86 2.95
CA GLU A 101 20.07 -2.60 4.21
C GLU A 101 21.13 -1.99 5.12
N ALA A 102 20.77 -1.77 6.39
CA ALA A 102 21.77 -1.45 7.39
C ALA A 102 22.74 -2.63 7.48
N PRO A 103 24.06 -2.39 7.53
CA PRO A 103 25.01 -3.48 7.76
C PRO A 103 24.62 -4.21 9.05
N ALA A 104 24.61 -5.55 8.97
CA ALA A 104 24.29 -6.45 10.07
C ALA A 104 25.27 -6.29 11.24
#